data_AF-A0A453PAT7-F1
#
_entry.id   AF-A0A453PAT7-F1
#
_cell.length_a   1.000
_cell.length_b   1.000
_cell.length_c   1.000
_cell.angle_alpha   90.00
_cell.angle_beta   90.00
_cell.angle_gamma   90.00
#
_symmetry.space_group_name_H-M   'P 1'
#
loop_
_entity.id
_entity.type
_entity.pdbx_description
1 polymer ?
#
loop_
_entity_poly.entity_id
_entity_poly.type
_entity_poly.pdbx_seq_one_letter_code
_entity_poly.pdbx_strand_id
1 'polypeptide(L)' 'DHTPLLLDSGEATHVTNKNAFSFEQSWFEREGFLELIAREWAKPVSGRTPVERWQNKIRHLRQFLRGWARNESGIYKHE' A
#
# COMPACT_ATOMS: atom_id res chain seq x y z
N ASP A 1 41.19 8.97 1.38
CA ASP A 1 40.47 10.20 1.74
C ASP A 1 39.37 10.39 0.73
N HIS A 2 38.10 10.35 1.14
CA HIS A 2 36.95 10.40 0.23
C HIS A 2 35.91 11.36 0.80
N THR A 3 35.90 12.59 0.27
CA THR A 3 34.85 13.56 0.55
C THR A 3 33.61 13.20 -0.27
N PRO A 4 32.51 12.75 0.34
CA PRO A 4 31.29 12.48 -0.41
C PRO A 4 30.71 13.82 -0.90
N LEU A 5 30.46 13.92 -2.20
CA LEU A 5 29.80 15.07 -2.78
C LEU A 5 28.29 14.94 -2.57
N LEU A 6 27.69 15.96 -1.96
CA LEU A 6 26.25 16.08 -1.82
C LEU A 6 25.68 16.52 -3.17
N LEU A 7 25.00 15.62 -3.87
CA LEU A 7 24.29 15.92 -5.11
C LEU A 7 22.84 16.24 -4.77
N ASP A 8 22.47 17.52 -4.79
CA ASP A 8 21.07 17.95 -4.72
C ASP A 8 20.52 18.02 -6.16
N SER A 9 19.60 17.13 -6.50
CA SER A 9 19.01 17.04 -7.85
C SER A 9 17.82 17.99 -8.05
N GLY A 10 17.48 18.84 -7.06
CA GLY A 10 16.40 19.82 -7.17
C GLY A 10 15.00 19.18 -7.29
N GLU A 11 14.88 17.86 -7.12
CA GLU A 11 13.59 17.21 -6.96
C GLU A 11 13.01 17.68 -5.63
N ALA A 12 11.84 18.33 -5.68
CA ALA A 12 11.14 18.73 -4.48
C ALA A 12 11.04 17.52 -3.53
N THR A 13 11.79 17.56 -2.43
CA THR A 13 11.85 16.52 -1.38
C THR A 13 10.53 16.32 -0.64
N HIS A 14 9.45 16.91 -1.16
CA HIS A 14 8.15 16.94 -0.52
C HIS A 14 7.01 17.01 -1.54
N VAL A 15 6.94 16.07 -2.48
CA VAL A 15 5.61 15.57 -2.88
C VAL A 15 5.17 14.56 -1.82
N THR A 16 4.92 15.07 -0.60
CA THR A 16 4.21 14.31 0.42
C THR A 16 2.77 14.22 -0.02
N ASN A 17 2.52 13.32 -0.98
CA ASN A 17 1.19 12.82 -1.21
C ASN A 17 0.83 12.06 0.05
N LYS A 18 0.18 12.74 1.01
CA LYS A 18 -0.34 12.16 2.26
C LYS A 18 -1.29 10.98 1.99
N ASN A 19 -1.68 10.76 0.73
CA ASN A 19 -2.54 9.68 0.28
C ASN A 19 -1.78 8.57 -0.48
N ALA A 20 -0.45 8.58 -0.53
CA ALA A 20 0.31 7.47 -1.09
C ALA A 20 0.00 6.17 -0.33
N PHE A 21 -0.09 5.06 -1.06
CA PHE A 21 -0.22 3.75 -0.42
C PHE A 21 1.17 3.26 -0.10
N SER A 22 1.42 2.93 1.17
CA SER A 22 2.59 2.18 1.59
C SER A 22 2.14 0.83 2.11
N PHE A 23 2.94 -0.18 1.81
CA PHE A 23 2.78 -1.53 2.35
C PHE A 23 3.81 -1.72 3.47
N GLU A 24 3.42 -2.27 4.61
CA GLU A 24 4.33 -2.52 5.72
C GLU A 24 4.61 -4.02 5.85
N GLN A 25 5.88 -4.38 6.05
CA GLN A 25 6.28 -5.77 6.21
C GLN A 25 5.67 -6.42 7.47
N SER A 26 5.45 -5.63 8.53
CA SER A 26 4.81 -6.08 9.78
C SER A 26 3.40 -6.62 9.58
N TRP A 27 2.73 -6.29 8.47
CA TRP A 27 1.38 -6.82 8.19
C TRP A 27 1.37 -8.33 8.00
N PHE A 28 2.47 -8.94 7.54
CA PHE A 28 2.59 -10.39 7.43
C PHE A 28 2.61 -11.11 8.78
N GLU A 29 2.95 -10.39 9.86
CA GLU A 29 2.97 -10.95 11.21
C GLU A 29 1.56 -10.97 11.84
N ARG A 30 0.58 -10.31 11.21
CA ARG A 30 -0.82 -10.32 11.66
C ARG A 30 -1.49 -11.63 11.29
N GLU A 31 -2.07 -12.29 12.28
CA GLU A 31 -2.87 -13.50 12.09
C GLU A 31 -3.99 -13.23 11.08
N GLY A 32 -4.18 -14.15 10.13
CA GLY A 32 -5.25 -14.05 9.14
C GLY A 32 -4.97 -13.08 7.97
N PHE A 33 -3.83 -12.39 7.95
CA PHE A 33 -3.55 -11.37 6.92
C PHE A 33 -3.49 -11.97 5.50
N LEU A 34 -2.82 -13.11 5.33
CA LEU A 34 -2.70 -13.76 4.03
C LEU A 34 -4.07 -14.27 3.53
N GLU A 35 -4.90 -14.84 4.40
CA GLU A 35 -6.26 -15.24 4.07
C GLU A 35 -7.12 -14.04 3.68
N LEU A 36 -6.98 -12.92 4.39
CA LEU A 36 -7.65 -11.66 4.09
C LEU A 36 -7.25 -11.12 2.72
N ILE A 37 -5.96 -11.12 2.37
CA ILE A 37 -5.47 -10.74 1.05
C ILE A 37 -6.02 -11.68 -0.02
N ALA A 38 -5.95 -12.99 0.19
CA ALA A 38 -6.43 -13.98 -0.78
C ALA A 38 -7.93 -13.83 -1.05
N ARG A 39 -8.73 -13.64 0.01
CA ARG A 39 -10.17 -13.38 -0.09
C ARG A 39 -10.47 -12.10 -0.85
N GLU A 40 -9.79 -11.01 -0.53
CA GLU A 40 -10.01 -9.73 -1.22
C GLU A 40 -9.56 -9.80 -2.68
N TRP A 41 -8.44 -10.49 -2.94
CA TRP A 41 -7.94 -10.76 -4.28
C TRP A 41 -8.83 -11.73 -5.07
N ALA A 42 -9.69 -12.53 -4.46
CA ALA A 42 -10.63 -13.36 -5.21
C ALA A 42 -11.80 -12.55 -5.79
N LYS A 43 -12.10 -11.35 -5.25
CA LYS A 43 -13.28 -10.57 -5.64
C LYS A 43 -13.28 -10.17 -7.13
N PRO A 44 -14.38 -10.33 -7.86
CA PRO A 44 -14.43 -9.97 -9.27
C PRO A 44 -14.22 -8.46 -9.46
N VAL A 45 -13.55 -8.08 -10.55
CA VAL A 45 -13.37 -6.68 -10.95
C VAL A 45 -13.85 -6.48 -12.38
N SER A 46 -14.45 -5.33 -12.64
CA SER A 46 -14.89 -4.94 -13.98
C SER A 46 -13.69 -4.54 -14.85
N GLY A 47 -13.85 -4.61 -16.17
CA GLY A 47 -12.85 -4.20 -17.14
C GLY A 47 -13.05 -4.92 -18.48
N ARG A 48 -12.93 -4.18 -19.58
CA ARG A 48 -13.09 -4.68 -20.95
C ARG A 48 -11.80 -5.34 -21.44
N THR A 49 -10.64 -4.83 -21.03
CA THR A 49 -9.33 -5.37 -21.40
C THR A 49 -8.65 -6.07 -20.21
N PRO A 50 -7.70 -7.00 -20.45
CA PRO A 50 -6.89 -7.60 -19.39
C PRO A 50 -6.14 -6.56 -18.55
N VAL A 51 -5.61 -5.52 -19.17
CA VAL A 51 -4.88 -4.44 -18.50
C VAL A 51 -5.80 -3.63 -17.57
N GLU A 52 -7.01 -3.29 -18.04
CA GLU A 52 -8.00 -2.60 -17.21
C GLU A 52 -8.39 -3.45 -15.99
N ARG A 53 -8.63 -4.75 -16.19
CA ARG A 53 -8.94 -5.66 -15.07
C ARG A 53 -7.80 -5.71 -14.07
N TRP A 54 -6.55 -5.83 -14.53
CA TRP A 54 -5.39 -5.81 -13.64
C TRP A 54 -5.27 -4.49 -12.88
N GLN A 55 -5.38 -3.34 -13.55
CA GLN A 55 -5.35 -2.03 -12.90
C GLN A 55 -6.46 -1.86 -11.87
N ASN A 56 -7.68 -2.29 -12.19
CA ASN A 56 -8.82 -2.26 -11.28
C ASN A 56 -8.60 -3.18 -10.08
N LYS A 57 -8.00 -4.35 -10.30
CA LYS A 57 -7.62 -5.28 -9.23
C LYS A 57 -6.65 -4.66 -8.24
N ILE A 58 -5.55 -4.09 -8.74
CA ILE A 58 -4.55 -3.45 -7.88
C ILE A 58 -5.15 -2.22 -7.19
N ARG A 59 -5.98 -1.41 -7.88
CA ARG A 59 -6.65 -0.25 -7.27
C ARG A 59 -7.55 -0.67 -6.11
N HIS A 60 -8.38 -1.69 -6.31
CA HIS A 60 -9.26 -2.24 -5.30
C HIS A 60 -8.47 -2.72 -4.08
N LEU A 61 -7.45 -3.55 -4.29
CA LEU A 61 -6.63 -4.09 -3.20
C LEU A 61 -5.95 -2.98 -2.38
N ARG A 62 -5.37 -1.97 -3.05
CA ARG A 62 -4.75 -0.83 -2.35
C ARG A 62 -5.75 0.01 -1.56
N GLN A 63 -6.97 0.20 -2.07
CA GLN A 63 -8.01 0.95 -1.35
C GLN A 63 -8.46 0.19 -0.11
N PHE A 64 -8.70 -1.12 -0.25
CA PHE A 64 -9.04 -1.99 0.85
C PHE A 64 -7.96 -1.99 1.94
N LEU A 65 -6.69 -2.19 1.57
CA LEU A 65 -5.59 -2.25 2.53
C LEU A 65 -5.35 -0.92 3.26
N ARG A 66 -5.57 0.23 2.60
CA ARG A 66 -5.54 1.52 3.31
C ARG A 66 -6.57 1.58 4.43
N GLY A 67 -7.79 1.12 4.18
CA GLY A 67 -8.86 1.10 5.18
C GLY A 67 -8.56 0.13 6.31
N TRP A 68 -8.12 -1.09 5.97
CA TRP A 68 -7.73 -2.10 6.95
C TRP A 68 -6.58 -1.63 7.84
N ALA A 69 -5.49 -1.11 7.27
CA ALA A 69 -4.33 -0.63 8.04
C ALA A 69 -4.70 0.48 9.01
N ARG A 70 -5.60 1.41 8.62
CA ARG A 70 -6.10 2.46 9.51
C ARG A 70 -6.88 1.90 10.71
N ASN A 71 -7.66 0.84 10.50
CA ASN A 71 -8.39 0.18 11.58
C ASN A 71 -7.43 -0.55 12.51
N GLU A 72 -6.46 -1.30 11.96
CA GLU A 72 -5.41 -1.97 12.74
C GLU A 72 -4.64 -0.96 13.60
N SER A 73 -4.07 0.09 13.01
CA SER A 73 -3.35 1.12 13.78
C SER A 73 -4.22 1.85 14.82
N GLY A 74 -5.54 1.86 14.64
CA GLY A 74 -6.49 2.40 15.62
C GLY A 74 -6.71 1.46 16.81
N ILE A 75 -6.75 0.15 16.57
CA ILE A 75 -6.89 -0.88 17.60
C ILE A 75 -5.65 -0.89 18.51
N TYR A 76 -4.44 -0.87 17.94
CA TYR A 76 -3.17 -0.89 18.70
C TYR A 76 -2.84 0.41 19.44
N LYS A 77 -3.57 1.50 19.19
CA LYS A 77 -3.40 2.76 19.95
C LYS A 77 -4.28 2.82 21.21
N HIS A 78 -5.20 1.87 21.37
CA HIS A 78 -6.13 1.83 22.49
C HIS A 78 -5.74 0.80 23.57
N GLU A 79 -4.56 0.20 23.44
CA GLU A 79 -3.88 -0.62 24.44
C GLU A 79 -2.67 0.15 25.02
#